data_AF-A0A1E3YFD1-F1
#
_entry.id   AF-A0A1E3YFD1-F1
#
_cell.length_a   1.000
_cell.length_b   1.000
_cell.length_c   1.000
_cell.angle_alpha   90.00
_cell.angle_beta   90.00
_cell.angle_gamma   90.00
#
_symmetry.space_group_name_H-M   'P 1'
#
loop_
_entity.id
_entity.type
_entity.pdbx_description
1 polymer ?
#
loop_
_entity_poly.entity_id
_entity_poly.type
_entity_poly.pdbx_seq_one_letter_code
_entity_poly.pdbx_strand_id
1 'polypeptide(L)'
;MRRLGQILVVLFFTALSAAGAVLANEPVTGLVVGITDGDTLTLLTAGHDRIKLRLAEIDAPESGQPFGTKAKQALSDLVFDKIVRAVLVDTDRYGRMVARVYANDLDVNAEMVRNGFAWAYREYLSDTTLLTLEEEARRGKRGLWGLQKDQRVEPWVWRRPKAELPRVRKPAATGLAETSCGNKRYCKQMASCAEARRYLRDCGLARLDGDGDGVPCEALCR
;
A
#
# COMPACT_ATOMS: atom_id res chain seq x y z
N MET A 1 -70.19 0.80 -64.40
CA MET A 1 -69.54 -0.19 -63.50
C MET A 1 -68.16 0.32 -63.14
N ARG A 2 -68.00 0.88 -61.92
CA ARG A 2 -66.80 1.55 -61.43
C ARG A 2 -65.90 0.51 -60.75
N ARG A 3 -64.68 0.27 -61.24
CA ARG A 3 -63.67 -0.51 -60.50
C ARG A 3 -62.75 0.49 -59.80
N LEU A 4 -62.85 0.56 -58.48
CA LEU A 4 -61.98 1.34 -57.61
C LEU A 4 -60.57 0.75 -57.64
N GLY A 5 -59.57 1.61 -57.89
CA GLY A 5 -58.15 1.26 -57.72
C GLY A 5 -57.78 1.17 -56.25
N GLN A 6 -57.14 0.06 -55.86
CA GLN A 6 -56.55 -0.09 -54.54
C GLN A 6 -55.17 0.58 -54.54
N ILE A 7 -55.04 1.69 -53.81
CA ILE A 7 -53.77 2.36 -53.53
C ILE A 7 -53.09 1.56 -52.41
N LEU A 8 -52.06 0.81 -52.76
CA LEU A 8 -51.20 0.10 -51.81
C LEU A 8 -50.21 1.11 -51.20
N VAL A 9 -50.52 1.63 -50.01
CA VAL A 9 -49.60 2.47 -49.23
C VAL A 9 -48.61 1.56 -48.51
N VAL A 10 -47.41 1.41 -49.07
CA VAL A 10 -46.30 0.71 -48.41
C VAL A 10 -45.65 1.68 -47.43
N LEU A 11 -46.03 1.59 -46.16
CA LEU A 11 -45.35 2.29 -45.07
C LEU A 11 -43.99 1.63 -44.83
N PHE A 12 -42.94 2.22 -45.38
CA PHE A 12 -41.56 1.92 -45.00
C PHE A 12 -41.34 2.40 -43.56
N PHE A 13 -41.53 1.51 -42.59
CA PHE A 13 -41.04 1.72 -41.23
C PHE A 13 -39.51 1.64 -41.28
N THR A 14 -38.85 2.78 -41.45
CA THR A 14 -37.40 2.89 -41.22
C THR A 14 -37.18 2.66 -39.73
N ALA A 15 -36.73 1.46 -39.36
CA ALA A 15 -36.25 1.16 -38.02
C ALA A 15 -35.00 2.02 -37.77
N LEU A 16 -35.19 3.14 -37.10
CA LEU A 16 -34.10 3.98 -36.59
C LEU A 16 -33.46 3.21 -35.42
N SER A 17 -32.49 2.36 -35.72
CA SER A 17 -31.65 1.74 -34.70
C SER A 17 -30.94 2.85 -33.94
N ALA A 18 -31.44 3.18 -32.75
CA ALA A 18 -30.71 3.93 -31.75
C ALA A 18 -29.57 3.03 -31.25
N ALA A 19 -28.47 3.00 -31.98
CA ALA A 19 -27.19 2.54 -31.46
C ALA A 19 -26.83 3.52 -30.34
N GLY A 20 -27.14 3.16 -29.10
CA GLY A 20 -26.69 3.92 -27.94
C GLY A 20 -25.17 4.00 -27.98
N ALA A 21 -24.64 5.18 -28.24
CA ALA A 21 -23.21 5.43 -28.11
C ALA A 21 -22.86 5.18 -26.64
N VAL A 22 -22.08 4.14 -26.39
CA VAL A 22 -21.41 3.97 -25.10
C VAL A 22 -20.47 5.16 -24.98
N LEU A 23 -20.83 6.14 -24.16
CA LEU A 23 -19.93 7.24 -23.81
C LEU A 23 -18.79 6.62 -23.01
N ALA A 24 -17.70 6.27 -23.70
CA ALA A 24 -16.44 5.98 -23.04
C ALA A 24 -16.06 7.23 -22.25
N ASN A 25 -15.68 7.06 -20.99
CA ASN A 25 -15.23 8.18 -20.17
C ASN A 25 -13.90 8.65 -20.75
N GLU A 26 -13.90 9.78 -21.44
CA GLU A 26 -12.71 10.32 -22.11
C GLU A 26 -11.57 10.51 -21.10
N PRO A 27 -10.34 10.10 -21.43
CA PRO A 27 -9.24 10.21 -20.51
C PRO A 27 -8.89 11.68 -20.25
N VAL A 28 -8.60 12.00 -19.00
CA VAL A 28 -8.16 13.33 -18.60
C VAL A 28 -6.68 13.48 -18.94
N THR A 29 -6.32 14.52 -19.67
CA THR A 29 -4.92 14.84 -20.00
C THR A 29 -4.48 16.11 -19.29
N GLY A 30 -3.27 16.11 -18.75
CA GLY A 30 -2.73 17.28 -18.06
C GLY A 30 -1.26 17.15 -17.68
N LEU A 31 -0.65 18.28 -17.34
CA LEU A 31 0.71 18.37 -16.81
C LEU A 31 0.71 17.94 -15.33
N VAL A 32 1.61 17.05 -14.94
CA VAL A 32 1.78 16.70 -13.52
C VAL A 32 2.55 17.82 -12.81
N VAL A 33 1.86 18.55 -11.94
CA VAL A 33 2.40 19.72 -11.22
C VAL A 33 2.67 19.44 -9.74
N GLY A 34 2.40 18.21 -9.26
CA GLY A 34 2.69 17.85 -7.88
C GLY A 34 2.52 16.37 -7.59
N ILE A 35 3.35 15.87 -6.67
CA ILE A 35 3.31 14.50 -6.15
C ILE A 35 3.07 14.58 -4.64
N THR A 36 1.99 13.97 -4.16
CA THR A 36 1.65 13.95 -2.74
C THR A 36 2.42 12.84 -2.04
N ASP A 37 2.28 11.60 -2.52
CA ASP A 37 2.91 10.37 -2.01
C ASP A 37 3.19 9.39 -3.18
N GLY A 38 3.39 8.10 -2.88
CA GLY A 38 3.73 7.09 -3.89
C GLY A 38 2.59 6.65 -4.80
N ASP A 39 1.36 7.12 -4.60
CA ASP A 39 0.23 6.79 -5.50
C ASP A 39 -0.72 7.96 -5.76
N THR A 40 -0.42 9.16 -5.27
CA THR A 40 -1.27 10.35 -5.44
C THR A 40 -0.50 11.49 -6.10
N LEU A 41 -1.05 12.02 -7.20
CA LEU A 41 -0.50 13.13 -7.98
C LEU A 41 -1.53 14.23 -8.25
N THR A 42 -1.09 15.39 -8.73
CA THR A 42 -1.95 16.50 -9.14
C THR A 42 -1.68 16.87 -10.59
N LEU A 43 -2.73 16.86 -11.42
CA LEU A 43 -2.70 17.37 -12.78
C LEU A 43 -3.12 18.82 -12.85
N LEU A 44 -2.53 19.54 -13.79
CA LEU A 44 -3.01 20.81 -14.33
C LEU A 44 -3.52 20.55 -15.76
N THR A 45 -4.83 20.70 -15.97
CA THR A 45 -5.44 20.52 -17.30
C THR A 45 -5.18 21.74 -18.19
N ALA A 46 -5.46 21.61 -19.49
CA ALA A 46 -5.43 22.74 -20.42
C ALA A 46 -6.42 23.86 -20.04
N GLY A 47 -7.52 23.51 -19.33
CA GLY A 47 -8.48 24.46 -18.76
C GLY A 47 -8.01 25.13 -17.46
N HIS A 48 -6.78 24.87 -17.02
CA HIS A 48 -6.20 25.32 -15.75
C HIS A 48 -6.83 24.73 -14.48
N ASP A 49 -7.61 23.66 -14.61
CA ASP A 49 -8.13 22.94 -13.44
C ASP A 49 -7.04 22.12 -12.78
N ARG A 50 -7.05 22.11 -11.44
CA ARG A 50 -6.15 21.26 -10.63
C ARG A 50 -6.92 20.03 -10.16
N ILE A 51 -6.55 18.87 -10.69
CA ILE A 51 -7.21 17.59 -10.39
C ILE A 51 -6.27 16.72 -9.58
N LYS A 52 -6.70 16.28 -8.39
CA LYS A 52 -5.98 15.27 -7.62
C LYS A 52 -6.37 13.87 -8.11
N LEU A 53 -5.35 13.09 -8.48
CA LEU A 53 -5.51 11.71 -8.93
C LEU A 53 -4.86 10.74 -7.95
N ARG A 54 -5.56 9.64 -7.68
CA ARG A 54 -5.01 8.43 -7.06
C ARG A 54 -4.83 7.37 -8.14
N LEU A 55 -3.68 6.70 -8.13
CA LEU A 55 -3.43 5.57 -9.02
C LEU A 55 -4.35 4.40 -8.66
N ALA A 56 -5.12 3.96 -9.65
CA ALA A 56 -6.01 2.81 -9.55
C ALA A 56 -5.25 1.52 -9.24
N GLU A 57 -5.91 0.62 -8.50
CA GLU A 57 -5.51 -0.78 -8.28
C GLU A 57 -4.17 -1.01 -7.55
N ILE A 58 -3.50 0.05 -7.11
CA ILE A 58 -2.25 -0.02 -6.35
C ILE A 58 -2.39 0.72 -5.02
N ASP A 59 -1.53 0.35 -4.07
CA ASP A 59 -1.38 1.07 -2.80
C ASP A 59 0.11 1.21 -2.50
N ALA A 60 0.60 2.45 -2.49
CA ALA A 60 2.00 2.73 -2.20
C ALA A 60 2.22 2.94 -0.69
N PRO A 61 3.44 2.70 -0.16
CA PRO A 61 3.73 3.01 1.23
C PRO A 61 3.43 4.47 1.57
N GLU A 62 2.71 4.68 2.67
CA GLU A 62 2.24 5.99 3.12
C GLU A 62 3.41 6.93 3.48
N SER A 63 3.12 8.22 3.57
CA SER A 63 4.08 9.18 4.13
C SER A 63 4.44 8.79 5.57
N GLY A 64 5.73 8.58 5.83
CA GLY A 64 6.26 8.13 7.13
C GLY A 64 6.30 6.61 7.32
N GLN A 65 5.72 5.82 6.41
CA GLN A 65 5.92 4.38 6.37
C GLN A 65 7.31 4.07 5.80
N PRO A 66 7.98 2.96 6.21
CA PRO A 66 9.16 2.49 5.51
C PRO A 66 8.93 2.46 3.99
N PHE A 67 9.90 3.00 3.26
CA PHE A 67 9.88 3.13 1.80
C PHE A 67 8.94 4.21 1.20
N GLY A 68 8.11 4.91 1.99
CA GLY A 68 7.17 5.92 1.47
C GLY A 68 7.83 7.05 0.69
N THR A 69 8.93 7.61 1.20
CA THR A 69 9.71 8.65 0.48
C THR A 69 10.27 8.14 -0.85
N LYS A 70 10.72 6.88 -0.90
CA LYS A 70 11.26 6.27 -2.13
C LYS A 70 10.17 6.00 -3.15
N ALA A 71 8.99 5.55 -2.70
CA ALA A 71 7.82 5.37 -3.56
C ALA A 71 7.36 6.71 -4.16
N LYS A 72 7.29 7.77 -3.35
CA LYS A 72 7.00 9.13 -3.81
C LYS A 72 8.01 9.59 -4.87
N GLN A 73 9.31 9.40 -4.61
CA GLN A 73 10.36 9.79 -5.55
C GLN A 73 10.22 9.04 -6.88
N ALA A 74 9.99 7.73 -6.84
CA ALA A 74 9.81 6.92 -8.04
C ALA A 74 8.62 7.41 -8.89
N LEU A 75 7.48 7.71 -8.25
CA LEU A 75 6.35 8.30 -8.98
C LEU A 75 6.73 9.66 -9.59
N SER A 76 7.43 10.50 -8.84
CA SER A 76 7.92 11.79 -9.35
C SER A 76 8.82 11.62 -10.57
N ASP A 77 9.78 10.70 -10.54
CA ASP A 77 10.72 10.47 -11.64
C ASP A 77 9.98 9.99 -12.91
N LEU A 78 8.93 9.19 -12.71
CA LEU A 78 8.11 8.68 -13.81
C LEU A 78 7.27 9.78 -14.47
N VAL A 79 6.68 10.71 -13.70
CA VAL A 79 5.60 11.56 -14.23
C VAL A 79 5.68 13.05 -13.94
N PHE A 80 6.49 13.51 -12.98
CA PHE A 80 6.54 14.94 -12.63
C PHE A 80 7.03 15.78 -13.81
N ASP A 81 6.41 16.94 -14.02
CA ASP A 81 6.68 17.85 -15.14
C ASP A 81 6.48 17.19 -16.53
N LYS A 82 5.65 16.15 -16.60
CA LYS A 82 5.26 15.49 -17.85
C LYS A 82 3.75 15.61 -18.07
N ILE A 83 3.36 15.64 -19.34
CA ILE A 83 1.96 15.47 -19.73
C ILE A 83 1.62 13.99 -19.64
N VAL A 84 0.57 13.66 -18.91
CA VAL A 84 0.08 12.28 -18.76
C VAL A 84 -1.39 12.19 -19.17
N ARG A 85 -1.78 10.98 -19.56
CA ARG A 85 -3.16 10.61 -19.88
C ARG A 85 -3.70 9.71 -18.76
N ALA A 86 -4.77 10.14 -18.10
CA ALA A 86 -5.40 9.43 -16.99
C ALA A 86 -6.75 8.85 -17.44
N VAL A 87 -6.85 7.53 -17.52
CA VAL A 87 -8.09 6.81 -17.80
C VAL A 87 -8.83 6.64 -16.48
N LEU A 88 -9.96 7.33 -16.34
CA LEU A 88 -10.72 7.34 -15.09
C LEU A 88 -11.45 6.02 -14.85
N VAL A 89 -11.35 5.52 -13.63
CA VAL A 89 -11.99 4.29 -13.16
C VAL A 89 -13.10 4.61 -12.17
N ASP A 90 -12.84 5.51 -11.22
CA ASP A 90 -13.78 5.86 -10.15
C ASP A 90 -13.45 7.24 -9.55
N THR A 91 -14.19 7.68 -8.55
CA THR A 91 -13.87 8.80 -7.66
C THR A 91 -13.96 8.32 -6.22
N ASP A 92 -12.88 8.49 -5.45
CA ASP A 92 -12.86 8.01 -4.06
C ASP A 92 -13.67 8.92 -3.11
N ARG A 93 -13.91 8.43 -1.89
CA ARG A 93 -14.61 9.13 -0.82
C ARG A 93 -13.99 10.48 -0.39
N TYR A 94 -12.75 10.75 -0.80
CA TYR A 94 -12.03 11.99 -0.51
C TYR A 94 -12.11 12.98 -1.68
N GLY A 95 -12.84 12.64 -2.74
CA GLY A 95 -12.99 13.45 -3.94
C GLY A 95 -11.79 13.38 -4.88
N ARG A 96 -10.88 12.42 -4.71
CA ARG A 96 -9.81 12.18 -5.69
C ARG A 96 -10.36 11.33 -6.82
N MET A 97 -10.03 11.69 -8.05
CA MET A 97 -10.27 10.82 -9.18
C MET A 97 -9.32 9.61 -9.11
N VAL A 98 -9.85 8.41 -9.31
CA VAL A 98 -9.09 7.16 -9.33
C VAL A 98 -8.86 6.77 -10.78
N ALA A 99 -7.60 6.59 -11.18
CA ALA A 99 -7.27 6.44 -12.59
C ALA A 99 -6.07 5.53 -12.86
N ARG A 100 -6.08 4.93 -14.05
CA ARG A 100 -4.87 4.34 -14.64
C ARG A 100 -4.14 5.40 -15.45
N VAL A 101 -2.89 5.67 -15.09
CA VAL A 101 -2.12 6.79 -15.63
C VAL A 101 -1.08 6.29 -16.62
N TYR A 102 -1.01 6.97 -17.77
CA TYR A 102 -0.07 6.69 -18.84
C TYR A 102 0.81 7.90 -19.11
N ALA A 103 2.12 7.69 -19.09
CA ALA A 103 3.11 8.65 -19.59
C ALA A 103 3.61 8.14 -20.94
N ASN A 104 3.12 8.73 -22.04
CA ASN A 104 3.17 8.13 -23.38
C ASN A 104 2.50 6.73 -23.36
N ASP A 105 3.23 5.68 -23.72
CA ASP A 105 2.76 4.29 -23.71
C ASP A 105 3.10 3.55 -22.41
N LEU A 106 3.81 4.19 -21.47
CA LEU A 106 4.16 3.59 -20.18
C LEU A 106 2.97 3.65 -19.22
N ASP A 107 2.51 2.48 -18.81
CA ASP A 107 1.58 2.33 -17.69
C ASP A 107 2.31 2.57 -16.35
N VAL A 108 2.02 3.72 -15.75
CA VAL A 108 2.68 4.17 -14.52
C VAL A 108 2.28 3.29 -13.34
N ASN A 109 1.02 2.86 -13.27
CA ASN A 109 0.53 2.01 -12.18
C ASN A 109 1.27 0.67 -12.19
N ALA A 110 1.37 0.04 -13.36
CA ALA A 110 2.10 -1.20 -13.54
C ALA A 110 3.60 -1.05 -13.26
N GLU A 111 4.22 0.06 -13.67
CA GLU A 111 5.63 0.32 -13.45
C GLU A 111 5.97 0.49 -11.96
N MET A 112 5.08 1.13 -11.20
CA MET A 112 5.22 1.26 -9.74
C MET A 112 5.22 -0.10 -9.05
N VAL A 113 4.36 -1.03 -9.48
CA VAL A 113 4.34 -2.40 -8.93
C VAL A 113 5.55 -3.22 -9.40
N ARG A 114 5.86 -3.17 -10.69
CA ARG A 114 6.98 -3.92 -11.33
C ARG A 114 8.32 -3.65 -10.64
N ASN A 115 8.55 -2.44 -10.18
CA ASN A 115 9.79 -2.05 -9.51
C ASN A 115 9.72 -2.12 -7.97
N GLY A 116 8.58 -2.54 -7.41
CA GLY A 116 8.41 -2.68 -5.96
C GLY A 116 8.26 -1.34 -5.23
N PHE A 117 7.64 -0.35 -5.85
CA PHE A 117 7.28 0.92 -5.21
C PHE A 117 5.85 0.94 -4.67
N ALA A 118 5.01 0.01 -5.10
CA ALA A 118 3.63 -0.14 -4.62
C ALA A 118 3.23 -1.62 -4.52
N TRP A 119 2.20 -1.88 -3.72
CA TRP A 119 1.51 -3.16 -3.63
C TRP A 119 0.37 -3.22 -4.65
N ALA A 120 0.08 -4.42 -5.15
CA ALA A 120 -1.16 -4.66 -5.89
C ALA A 120 -2.34 -4.70 -4.91
N TYR A 121 -3.30 -3.78 -5.07
CA TYR A 121 -4.38 -3.59 -4.10
C TYR A 121 -5.55 -4.54 -4.38
N ARG A 122 -5.45 -5.74 -3.79
CA ARG A 122 -6.36 -6.89 -4.01
C ARG A 122 -7.85 -6.59 -3.89
N GLU A 123 -8.24 -5.65 -3.02
CA GLU A 123 -9.65 -5.29 -2.79
C GLU A 123 -10.30 -4.62 -4.02
N TYR A 124 -9.52 -3.90 -4.83
CA TYR A 124 -9.99 -3.13 -5.98
C TYR A 124 -9.42 -3.65 -7.31
N LEU A 125 -8.79 -4.82 -7.29
CA LEU A 125 -8.06 -5.35 -8.43
C LEU A 125 -9.01 -5.98 -9.46
N SER A 126 -9.01 -5.44 -10.67
CA SER A 126 -9.62 -6.02 -11.86
C SER A 126 -8.55 -6.59 -12.81
N ASP A 127 -7.38 -5.95 -12.90
CA ASP A 127 -6.25 -6.41 -13.71
C ASP A 127 -5.33 -7.37 -12.93
N THR A 128 -5.45 -8.66 -13.20
CA THR A 128 -4.62 -9.68 -12.53
C THR A 128 -3.14 -9.60 -12.90
N THR A 129 -2.75 -8.90 -13.96
CA THR A 129 -1.33 -8.80 -14.37
C THR A 129 -0.48 -8.08 -13.31
N LEU A 130 -1.07 -7.18 -12.51
CA LEU A 130 -0.38 -6.51 -11.41
C LEU A 130 0.09 -7.51 -10.34
N LEU A 131 -0.63 -8.63 -10.13
CA LEU A 131 -0.20 -9.68 -9.21
C LEU A 131 1.07 -10.38 -9.70
N THR A 132 1.16 -10.63 -11.01
CA THR A 132 2.36 -11.22 -11.63
C THR A 132 3.54 -10.29 -11.50
N LEU A 133 3.36 -8.99 -11.78
CA LEU A 133 4.41 -7.98 -11.62
C LEU A 133 4.87 -7.85 -10.16
N GLU A 134 3.94 -7.91 -9.22
CA GLU A 134 4.24 -7.86 -7.79
C GLU A 134 5.09 -9.07 -7.37
N GLU A 135 4.76 -10.27 -7.84
CA GLU A 135 5.52 -11.48 -7.54
C GLU A 135 6.92 -11.48 -8.16
N GLU A 136 7.06 -10.97 -9.38
CA GLU A 136 8.36 -10.77 -10.00
C GLU A 136 9.23 -9.79 -9.21
N ALA A 137 8.64 -8.68 -8.75
CA ALA A 137 9.33 -7.70 -7.91
C ALA A 137 9.74 -8.31 -6.56
N ARG A 138 8.90 -9.15 -5.95
CA ARG A 138 9.20 -9.92 -4.72
C ARG A 138 10.38 -10.85 -4.91
N ARG A 139 10.33 -11.71 -5.93
CA ARG A 139 11.38 -12.67 -6.26
C ARG A 139 12.70 -11.97 -6.58
N GLY A 140 12.64 -10.85 -7.28
CA GLY A 140 13.79 -10.01 -7.59
C GLY A 140 14.26 -9.11 -6.45
N LYS A 141 13.58 -9.11 -5.28
CA LYS A 141 13.83 -8.21 -4.14
C LYS A 141 13.93 -6.73 -4.55
N ARG A 142 13.13 -6.32 -5.53
CA ARG A 142 13.13 -4.94 -6.05
C ARG A 142 12.43 -4.01 -5.06
N GLY A 143 12.89 -2.76 -4.99
CA GLY A 143 12.24 -1.73 -4.19
C GLY A 143 11.98 -2.14 -2.74
N LEU A 144 10.73 -2.01 -2.29
CA LEU A 144 10.30 -2.34 -0.93
C LEU A 144 10.52 -3.82 -0.59
N TRP A 145 10.60 -4.70 -1.59
CA TRP A 145 10.81 -6.14 -1.39
C TRP A 145 12.23 -6.49 -0.94
N GLY A 146 13.18 -5.55 -1.04
CA GLY A 146 14.52 -5.67 -0.47
C GLY A 146 14.61 -5.33 1.02
N LEU A 147 13.55 -4.79 1.62
CA LEU A 147 13.50 -4.47 3.05
C LEU A 147 13.36 -5.71 3.93
N GLN A 148 13.65 -5.54 5.23
CA GLN A 148 13.35 -6.57 6.22
C GLN A 148 11.83 -6.82 6.32
N LYS A 149 11.44 -8.02 6.75
CA LYS A 149 10.03 -8.45 6.74
C LYS A 149 9.13 -7.57 7.62
N ASP A 150 9.62 -7.14 8.78
CA ASP A 150 8.93 -6.25 9.73
C ASP A 150 8.74 -4.83 9.20
N GLN A 151 9.57 -4.39 8.26
CA GLN A 151 9.44 -3.10 7.58
C GLN A 151 8.46 -3.14 6.39
N ARG A 152 8.13 -4.34 5.89
CA ARG A 152 7.21 -4.57 4.76
C ARG A 152 5.78 -4.76 5.25
N VAL A 153 5.22 -3.70 5.80
CA VAL A 153 3.79 -3.66 6.16
C VAL A 153 3.00 -3.16 4.96
N GLU A 154 1.83 -3.71 4.68
CA GLU A 154 0.96 -3.21 3.62
C GLU A 154 0.33 -1.86 4.02
N PRO A 155 0.14 -0.89 3.10
CA PRO A 155 -0.31 0.45 3.47
C PRO A 155 -1.74 0.44 4.06
N TRP A 156 -2.65 -0.39 3.55
CA TRP A 156 -3.97 -0.58 4.15
C TRP A 156 -3.94 -1.17 5.58
N VAL A 157 -2.92 -1.95 5.93
CA VAL A 157 -2.72 -2.43 7.31
C VAL A 157 -2.14 -1.30 8.17
N TRP A 158 -1.20 -0.53 7.62
CA TRP A 158 -0.60 0.63 8.28
C TRP A 158 -1.62 1.71 8.65
N ARG A 159 -2.62 1.93 7.79
CA ARG A 159 -3.73 2.88 7.99
C ARG A 159 -4.71 2.46 9.09
N ARG A 160 -4.76 1.17 9.47
CA ARG A 160 -5.70 0.73 10.51
C ARG A 160 -5.35 1.40 11.83
N PRO A 161 -6.33 1.95 12.56
CA PRO A 161 -6.10 2.40 13.92
C PRO A 161 -5.49 1.24 14.70
N LYS A 162 -4.39 1.49 15.43
CA LYS A 162 -3.76 0.47 16.32
C LYS A 162 -4.73 -0.13 17.36
N ALA A 163 -5.92 0.46 17.51
CA ALA A 163 -7.01 -0.05 18.34
C ALA A 163 -7.76 -1.27 17.75
N GLU A 164 -7.68 -1.54 16.43
CA GLU A 164 -8.45 -2.58 15.71
C GLU A 164 -7.62 -3.68 15.04
N LEU A 165 -6.29 -3.63 15.10
CA LEU A 165 -5.55 -4.89 15.04
C LEU A 165 -6.14 -5.78 16.16
N PRO A 166 -6.29 -7.11 15.98
CA PRO A 166 -6.43 -7.96 17.14
C PRO A 166 -5.28 -7.53 18.02
N ARG A 167 -5.58 -6.85 19.13
CA ARG A 167 -4.59 -6.67 20.16
C ARG A 167 -4.18 -8.10 20.37
N VAL A 168 -2.94 -8.45 20.00
CA VAL A 168 -2.28 -9.56 20.67
C VAL A 168 -2.55 -9.19 22.10
N ARG A 169 -3.48 -9.92 22.73
CA ARG A 169 -3.92 -9.59 24.06
C ARG A 169 -2.60 -9.69 24.81
N LYS A 170 -1.98 -8.55 25.13
CA LYS A 170 -1.15 -8.47 26.31
C LYS A 170 -2.07 -9.09 27.35
N PRO A 171 -1.73 -10.26 27.92
CA PRO A 171 -2.65 -10.99 28.75
C PRO A 171 -3.23 -9.99 29.75
N ALA A 172 -4.54 -9.80 29.69
CA ALA A 172 -5.22 -9.05 30.72
C ALA A 172 -4.83 -9.75 32.02
N ALA A 173 -4.24 -8.98 32.93
CA ALA A 173 -3.85 -9.41 34.23
C ALA A 173 -5.03 -10.14 34.87
N THR A 174 -4.98 -11.46 34.79
CA THR A 174 -5.79 -12.37 35.57
C THR A 174 -4.76 -12.98 36.50
N GLY A 175 -4.89 -12.64 37.78
CA GLY A 175 -3.87 -12.89 38.78
C GLY A 175 -3.39 -14.33 38.76
N LEU A 176 -2.11 -14.48 38.42
CA LEU A 176 -1.09 -15.37 38.99
C LEU A 176 0.24 -14.85 38.42
N ALA A 177 0.77 -13.81 39.05
CA ALA A 177 2.01 -13.18 38.64
C ALA A 177 3.21 -13.96 39.19
N GLU A 178 4.04 -14.52 38.33
CA GLU A 178 5.50 -14.50 38.54
C GLU A 178 6.25 -14.59 37.20
N THR A 179 6.81 -13.43 36.85
CA THR A 179 7.36 -12.99 35.58
C THR A 179 8.76 -13.55 35.33
N SER A 180 9.10 -13.96 34.09
CA SER A 180 10.40 -14.58 33.81
C SER A 180 11.61 -13.64 33.91
N CYS A 181 11.41 -12.33 33.91
CA CYS A 181 12.45 -11.31 34.05
C CYS A 181 11.81 -10.04 34.63
N GLY A 182 12.27 -9.57 35.79
CA GLY A 182 11.80 -8.34 36.44
C GLY A 182 12.66 -7.11 36.12
N ASN A 183 12.45 -6.03 36.87
CA ASN A 183 13.21 -4.77 36.75
C ASN A 183 14.58 -4.81 37.44
N LYS A 184 15.03 -5.98 37.88
CA LYS A 184 16.34 -6.13 38.51
C LYS A 184 17.42 -5.95 37.46
N ARG A 185 18.39 -5.11 37.82
CA ARG A 185 19.43 -4.67 36.91
C ARG A 185 20.81 -5.05 37.46
N TYR A 186 21.06 -4.98 38.76
CA TYR A 186 22.41 -5.15 39.31
C TYR A 186 22.50 -6.42 40.17
N CYS A 187 23.70 -6.99 40.32
CA CYS A 187 23.92 -8.19 41.12
C CYS A 187 23.41 -8.09 42.57
N LYS A 188 23.51 -6.91 43.20
CA LYS A 188 22.96 -6.63 44.54
C LYS A 188 21.45 -6.82 44.67
N GLN A 189 20.74 -6.95 43.55
CA GLN A 189 19.28 -7.11 43.52
C GLN A 189 18.87 -8.59 43.32
N MET A 190 19.83 -9.48 43.03
CA MET A 190 19.57 -10.91 42.87
C MET A 190 19.53 -11.58 44.23
N ALA A 191 18.51 -12.40 44.46
CA ALA A 191 18.31 -13.15 45.69
C ALA A 191 19.13 -14.45 45.70
N SER A 192 19.59 -14.93 44.55
CA SER A 192 20.41 -16.14 44.45
C SER A 192 21.21 -16.22 43.15
N CYS A 193 22.22 -17.11 43.13
CA CYS A 193 22.95 -17.45 41.91
C CYS A 193 22.04 -18.02 40.81
N ALA A 194 21.06 -18.85 41.17
CA ALA A 194 20.10 -19.41 40.23
C ALA A 194 19.27 -18.31 39.55
N GLU A 195 18.87 -17.29 40.32
CA GLU A 195 18.20 -16.10 39.77
C GLU A 195 19.12 -15.32 38.83
N ALA A 196 20.38 -15.06 39.22
CA ALA A 196 21.34 -14.34 38.38
C ALA A 196 21.59 -15.05 37.03
N ARG A 197 21.75 -16.38 37.04
CA ARG A 197 21.93 -17.21 35.82
C ARG A 197 20.72 -17.15 34.90
N ARG A 198 19.50 -17.14 35.46
CA ARG A 198 18.27 -16.96 34.71
C ARG A 198 18.23 -15.58 34.05
N TYR A 199 18.61 -14.53 34.77
CA TYR A 199 18.63 -13.16 34.22
C TYR A 199 19.68 -12.95 33.13
N LEU A 200 20.84 -13.62 33.23
CA LEU A 200 21.84 -13.58 32.17
C LEU A 200 21.36 -14.28 30.89
N ARG A 201 20.81 -15.49 31.01
CA ARG A 201 20.40 -16.35 29.89
C ARG A 201 19.10 -15.91 29.23
N ASP A 202 18.06 -15.72 30.03
CA ASP A 202 16.69 -15.58 29.54
C ASP A 202 16.31 -14.11 29.35
N CYS A 203 16.98 -13.20 30.07
CA CYS A 203 16.70 -11.76 30.02
C CYS A 203 17.79 -10.95 29.30
N GLY A 204 18.85 -11.60 28.83
CA GLY A 204 19.95 -10.97 28.10
C GLY A 204 20.71 -9.91 28.91
N LEU A 205 20.75 -10.05 30.24
CA LEU A 205 21.33 -9.04 31.12
C LEU A 205 22.86 -9.22 31.26
N ALA A 206 23.56 -9.06 30.13
CA ALA A 206 25.00 -9.35 29.99
C ALA A 206 25.89 -8.70 31.06
N ARG A 207 25.54 -7.52 31.56
CA ARG A 207 26.30 -6.82 32.61
C ARG A 207 26.30 -7.47 34.00
N LEU A 208 25.59 -8.59 34.19
CA LEU A 208 25.74 -9.40 35.39
C LEU A 208 26.99 -10.27 35.35
N ASP A 209 27.53 -10.53 34.16
CA ASP A 209 28.73 -11.31 33.90
C ASP A 209 29.84 -10.34 33.50
N GLY A 210 30.59 -9.86 34.50
CA GLY A 210 31.51 -8.74 34.35
C GLY A 210 32.80 -9.10 33.63
N ASP A 211 33.27 -10.34 33.80
CA ASP A 211 34.47 -10.88 33.16
C ASP A 211 34.17 -11.72 31.91
N GLY A 212 32.89 -12.01 31.65
CA GLY A 212 32.42 -12.65 30.42
C GLY A 212 32.64 -14.16 30.39
N ASP A 213 32.81 -14.79 31.56
CA ASP A 213 33.07 -16.24 31.69
C ASP A 213 31.78 -17.09 31.66
N GLY A 214 30.61 -16.44 31.58
CA GLY A 214 29.29 -17.06 31.60
C GLY A 214 28.71 -17.26 33.00
N VAL A 215 29.39 -16.82 34.06
CA VAL A 215 28.95 -16.88 35.45
C VAL A 215 28.61 -15.47 35.96
N PRO A 216 27.31 -15.15 36.09
CA PRO A 216 26.91 -13.83 36.56
C PRO A 216 27.10 -13.69 38.07
N CYS A 217 27.41 -12.48 38.53
CA CYS A 217 27.44 -12.10 39.94
C CYS A 217 28.34 -13.04 40.77
N GLU A 218 29.64 -12.92 40.57
CA GLU A 218 30.72 -13.74 41.11
C GLU A 218 30.63 -13.84 42.65
N ALA A 219 30.28 -12.75 43.32
CA ALA A 219 30.07 -12.73 44.78
C ALA A 219 28.85 -13.54 45.27
N LEU A 220 27.94 -13.92 44.38
CA LEU A 220 26.76 -14.76 44.67
C LEU A 220 26.89 -16.19 44.12
N CYS A 221 27.70 -16.38 43.07
CA CYS A 221 27.79 -17.62 42.31
C CYS A 221 29.11 -18.39 42.48
N ARG A 222 30.07 -17.86 43.25
CA ARG A 222 31.39 -18.43 43.50
C ARG A 222 31.63 -18.72 44.99
#